data_AF-A0AB13A9V1-F1
#
_entry.id   AF-A0AB13A9V1-F1
#
_cell.length_a   1.000
_cell.length_b   1.000
_cell.length_c   1.000
_cell.angle_alpha   90.00
_cell.angle_beta   90.00
_cell.angle_gamma   90.00
#
_symmetry.space_group_name_H-M   'P 1'
#
loop_
_entity.id
_entity.type
_entity.pdbx_description
1 polymer ?
#
loop_
_entity_poly.entity_id
_entity_poly.type
_entity_poly.pdbx_seq_one_letter_code
_entity_poly.pdbx_strand_id
1 'polypeptide(L)'
;MSQSTTPQKGNLTGSARKLKDDAADWHNLTLRWERLNDEGSATATNIVNLGLIKKSHAESEVVMEGSSLSSGDLSENLTKSNQELEEECGKLKDVVDKMANIVSKMEKMVQAERGICELEAFQFGEKGRPEPLFHSWPTKQFGKTD
;
A
#
# COMPACT_ATOMS: atom_id res chain seq x y z
N MET A 1 12.49 -8.63 -50.19
CA MET A 1 11.34 -9.30 -49.55
C MET A 1 11.60 -9.35 -48.07
N SER A 2 10.96 -8.44 -47.31
CA SER A 2 11.12 -8.35 -45.87
C SER A 2 10.34 -9.48 -45.21
N GLN A 3 11.04 -10.46 -44.64
CA GLN A 3 10.40 -11.52 -43.88
C GLN A 3 9.84 -10.93 -42.59
N SER A 4 8.51 -10.89 -42.49
CA SER A 4 7.81 -10.66 -41.23
C SER A 4 7.94 -11.93 -40.40
N THR A 5 8.93 -11.97 -39.52
CA THR A 5 9.06 -13.04 -38.53
C THR A 5 7.92 -12.88 -37.52
N THR A 6 6.97 -13.82 -37.55
CA THR A 6 5.93 -13.92 -36.53
C THR A 6 6.57 -14.11 -35.15
N PRO A 7 6.06 -13.44 -34.10
CA PRO A 7 6.70 -13.44 -32.78
C PRO A 7 6.57 -14.83 -32.15
N GLN A 8 7.66 -15.59 -32.13
CA GLN A 8 7.72 -16.80 -31.33
C GLN A 8 7.68 -16.38 -29.86
N LYS A 9 6.63 -16.84 -29.17
CA LYS A 9 6.43 -16.73 -27.73
C LYS A 9 7.48 -17.58 -27.02
N GLY A 10 8.73 -17.13 -27.02
CA GLY A 10 9.80 -17.76 -26.27
C GLY A 10 9.48 -17.68 -24.78
N ASN A 11 9.74 -18.76 -24.04
CA ASN A 11 9.66 -18.71 -22.59
C ASN A 11 10.74 -17.75 -22.10
N LEU A 12 10.36 -16.51 -21.71
CA LEU A 12 11.27 -15.55 -21.08
C LEU A 12 12.06 -16.25 -19.99
N THR A 13 13.38 -16.14 -19.92
CA THR A 13 14.22 -16.70 -18.85
C THR A 13 15.05 -15.60 -18.18
N GLY A 14 15.64 -15.91 -17.02
CA GLY A 14 16.52 -14.98 -16.30
C GLY A 14 15.86 -13.65 -15.97
N SER A 15 16.59 -12.54 -16.20
CA SER A 15 16.15 -11.18 -15.87
C SER A 15 14.85 -10.76 -16.54
N ALA A 16 14.58 -11.19 -17.78
CA ALA A 16 13.34 -10.82 -18.48
C ALA A 16 12.10 -11.44 -17.83
N ARG A 17 12.20 -12.69 -17.36
CA ARG A 17 11.13 -13.32 -16.59
C ARG A 17 10.94 -12.62 -15.25
N LYS A 18 12.05 -12.37 -14.54
CA LYS A 18 12.03 -11.72 -13.22
C LYS A 18 11.34 -10.36 -13.28
N LEU A 19 11.72 -9.50 -14.22
CA LEU A 19 11.09 -8.20 -14.43
C LEU A 19 9.59 -8.28 -14.77
N LYS A 20 9.19 -9.29 -15.55
CA LYS A 20 7.77 -9.52 -15.85
C LYS A 20 6.98 -9.93 -14.61
N ASP A 21 7.54 -10.85 -13.81
CA ASP A 21 6.91 -11.32 -12.58
C ASP A 21 6.84 -10.17 -11.56
N ASP A 22 7.91 -9.37 -11.45
CA ASP A 22 7.94 -8.19 -10.59
C ASP A 22 6.89 -7.16 -11.01
N ALA A 23 6.67 -6.92 -12.30
CA ALA A 23 5.60 -6.03 -12.76
C ALA A 23 4.19 -6.51 -12.35
N ALA A 24 3.96 -7.82 -12.36
CA ALA A 24 2.69 -8.40 -11.89
C ALA A 24 2.56 -8.26 -10.37
N ASP A 25 3.64 -8.48 -9.63
CA ASP A 25 3.67 -8.31 -8.17
C ASP A 25 3.47 -6.85 -7.76
N TRP A 26 4.05 -5.89 -8.51
CA TRP A 26 3.83 -4.46 -8.32
C TRP A 26 2.35 -4.11 -8.42
N HIS A 27 1.70 -4.56 -9.49
CA HIS A 27 0.26 -4.34 -9.68
C HIS A 27 -0.55 -4.93 -8.51
N ASN A 28 -0.25 -6.15 -8.09
CA ASN A 28 -0.92 -6.80 -6.96
C ASN A 28 -0.69 -6.04 -5.63
N LEU A 29 0.51 -5.51 -5.40
CA LEU A 29 0.82 -4.71 -4.22
C LEU A 29 0.11 -3.36 -4.24
N THR A 30 -0.01 -2.71 -5.40
CA THR A 30 -0.77 -1.46 -5.57
C THR A 30 -2.25 -1.67 -5.24
N LEU A 31 -2.89 -2.72 -5.76
CA LEU A 31 -4.29 -3.02 -5.44
C LEU A 31 -4.50 -3.28 -3.94
N ARG A 32 -3.55 -3.96 -3.29
CA ARG A 32 -3.60 -4.18 -1.83
C ARG A 32 -3.40 -2.88 -1.05
N TRP A 33 -2.51 -2.01 -1.51
CA TRP A 33 -2.30 -0.69 -0.92
C TRP A 33 -3.56 0.16 -0.98
N GLU A 34 -4.22 0.24 -2.13
CA GLU A 34 -5.47 0.99 -2.31
C GLU A 34 -6.56 0.50 -1.35
N ARG A 35 -6.73 -0.82 -1.23
CA ARG A 35 -7.69 -1.40 -0.27
C ARG A 35 -7.36 -1.03 1.18
N LEU A 36 -6.09 -1.11 1.58
CA LEU A 36 -5.68 -0.75 2.93
C LEU A 36 -5.84 0.75 3.19
N ASN A 37 -5.62 1.59 2.17
CA ASN A 37 -5.85 3.03 2.26
C ASN A 37 -7.33 3.34 2.50
N ASP A 38 -8.24 2.67 1.79
CA ASP A 38 -9.69 2.83 1.99
C ASP A 38 -10.11 2.34 3.39
N GLU A 39 -9.60 1.18 3.82
CA GLU A 39 -9.84 0.61 5.15
C GLU A 39 -9.34 1.56 6.25
N GLY A 40 -8.10 2.05 6.14
CA GLY A 40 -7.50 2.99 7.09
C GLY A 40 -8.24 4.32 7.15
N SER A 41 -8.69 4.85 6.01
CA SER A 41 -9.50 6.07 5.96
C SER A 41 -10.86 5.88 6.65
N ALA A 42 -11.51 4.74 6.45
CA ALA A 42 -12.76 4.41 7.13
C ALA A 42 -12.57 4.30 8.65
N THR A 43 -11.55 3.57 9.10
CA THR A 43 -11.21 3.45 10.53
C THR A 43 -10.86 4.80 11.15
N ALA A 44 -10.07 5.64 10.46
CA ALA A 44 -9.75 6.98 10.93
C ALA A 44 -11.01 7.86 11.07
N THR A 45 -11.95 7.73 10.13
CA THR A 45 -13.25 8.43 10.18
C THR A 45 -14.07 7.99 11.39
N ASN A 46 -14.12 6.68 11.68
CA ASN A 46 -14.80 6.15 12.86
C ASN A 46 -14.21 6.69 14.16
N ILE A 47 -12.87 6.75 14.27
CA ILE A 47 -12.16 7.32 15.43
C ILE A 47 -12.59 8.77 15.66
N VAL A 48 -12.60 9.59 14.60
CA VAL A 48 -13.04 11.00 14.70
C VAL A 48 -14.49 11.09 15.13
N ASN A 49 -15.38 10.28 14.56
CA ASN A 49 -16.80 10.25 14.91
C ASN A 49 -17.01 9.86 16.38
N LEU A 50 -16.29 8.85 16.88
CA LEU A 50 -16.32 8.47 18.30
C LEU A 50 -15.84 9.62 19.19
N GLY A 51 -14.79 10.33 18.78
CA GLY A 51 -14.30 11.53 19.48
C GLY A 51 -15.35 12.66 19.56
N LEU A 52 -16.09 12.89 18.47
CA LEU A 52 -17.17 13.88 18.43
C LEU A 52 -18.33 13.52 19.36
N ILE A 53 -18.75 12.25 19.36
CA ILE A 53 -19.81 11.75 20.26
C ILE A 53 -19.40 11.91 21.73
N LYS A 54 -18.14 11.62 22.05
CA LYS A 54 -17.60 11.78 23.40
C LYS A 54 -17.61 13.24 23.85
N LYS A 55 -17.24 14.16 22.95
CA LYS A 55 -17.22 15.60 23.21
C LYS A 55 -18.63 16.16 23.39
N SER A 56 -19.60 15.74 22.59
CA SER A 56 -20.99 16.18 22.74
C SER A 56 -21.62 15.70 24.04
N HIS A 57 -21.29 14.48 24.49
CA HIS A 57 -21.69 13.98 25.80
C HIS A 57 -21.12 14.82 26.94
N ALA A 58 -19.84 15.17 26.89
CA ALA A 58 -19.20 16.02 27.91
C ALA A 58 -19.79 17.44 27.94
N GLU A 59 -20.11 18.02 26.79
CA GLU A 59 -20.75 19.35 26.72
C GLU A 59 -22.20 19.33 27.21
N SER A 60 -22.95 18.25 26.96
CA SER A 60 -24.31 18.08 27.48
C SER A 60 -24.36 17.88 29.00
N GLU A 61 -23.29 17.33 29.60
CA GLU A 61 -23.16 17.12 31.04
C GLU A 61 -23.01 18.46 31.79
N VAL A 62 -22.28 19.42 31.20
CA VAL A 62 -22.05 20.77 31.79
C VAL A 62 -23.35 21.60 31.84
N VAL A 63 -24.34 21.30 31.00
CA VAL A 63 -25.61 22.05 30.93
C VAL A 63 -26.71 21.42 31.82
N MET A 64 -26.51 20.19 32.31
CA MET A 64 -27.54 19.38 32.99
C MET A 64 -27.24 19.14 34.48
N GLU A 65 -26.74 20.14 35.22
CA GLU A 65 -26.62 20.08 36.70
C GLU A 65 -27.98 20.03 37.44
N GLY A 66 -29.12 19.92 36.73
CA GLY A 66 -30.48 19.98 37.31
C GLY A 66 -31.33 18.71 37.18
N SER A 67 -30.84 17.59 36.64
CA SER A 67 -31.64 16.36 36.52
C SER A 67 -30.83 15.12 36.86
N SER A 68 -31.32 14.39 37.85
CA SER A 68 -30.77 13.15 38.40
C SER A 68 -30.75 12.01 37.37
N LEU A 69 -29.80 12.05 36.43
CA LEU A 69 -29.37 10.85 35.73
C LEU A 69 -28.45 10.05 36.67
N SER A 70 -28.66 8.74 36.76
CA SER A 70 -27.87 7.86 37.63
C SER A 70 -26.41 7.90 37.19
N SER A 71 -25.51 8.32 38.09
CA SER A 71 -24.06 8.39 37.86
C SER A 71 -23.44 7.08 37.37
N GLY A 72 -24.12 5.93 37.54
CA GLY A 72 -23.69 4.63 37.03
C GLY A 72 -23.82 4.44 35.51
N ASP A 73 -24.90 4.94 34.90
CA ASP A 73 -25.22 4.74 33.47
C ASP A 73 -24.28 5.55 32.54
N LEU A 74 -23.88 6.73 33.01
CA LEU A 74 -22.90 7.60 32.33
C LEU A 74 -21.48 7.01 32.37
N SER A 75 -21.08 6.47 33.52
CA SER A 75 -19.77 5.83 33.69
C SER A 75 -19.62 4.58 32.81
N GLU A 76 -20.69 3.81 32.64
CA GLU A 76 -20.68 2.59 31.83
C GLU A 76 -20.63 2.92 30.33
N ASN A 77 -21.39 3.93 29.87
CA ASN A 77 -21.33 4.44 28.49
C ASN A 77 -19.95 5.01 28.12
N LEU A 78 -19.33 5.79 29.01
CA LEU A 78 -17.99 6.34 28.77
C LEU A 78 -16.92 5.25 28.69
N THR A 79 -17.03 4.23 29.54
CA THR A 79 -16.11 3.08 29.54
C THR A 79 -16.25 2.28 28.25
N LYS A 80 -17.48 2.05 27.78
CA LYS A 80 -17.75 1.39 26.50
C LYS A 80 -17.20 2.19 25.31
N SER A 81 -17.43 3.51 25.29
CA SER A 81 -16.90 4.40 24.24
C SER A 81 -15.36 4.42 24.21
N ASN A 82 -14.71 4.38 25.39
CA ASN A 82 -13.25 4.23 25.48
C ASN A 82 -12.76 2.93 24.86
N GLN A 83 -13.45 1.82 25.15
CA GLN A 83 -13.09 0.51 24.63
C GLN A 83 -13.24 0.45 23.10
N GLU A 84 -14.34 0.99 22.57
CA GLU A 84 -14.56 1.07 21.11
C GLU A 84 -13.48 1.92 20.43
N LEU A 85 -13.08 3.03 21.04
CA LEU A 85 -12.00 3.88 20.55
C LEU A 85 -10.66 3.14 20.53
N GLU A 86 -10.34 2.40 21.59
CA GLU A 86 -9.11 1.61 21.68
C GLU A 86 -9.07 0.50 20.63
N GLU A 87 -10.22 -0.15 20.36
CA GLU A 87 -10.36 -1.15 19.30
C GLU A 87 -10.11 -0.54 17.91
N GLU A 88 -10.73 0.61 17.60
CA GLU A 88 -10.51 1.29 16.31
C GLU A 88 -9.06 1.79 16.17
N CYS A 89 -8.44 2.28 17.24
CA CYS A 89 -7.01 2.61 17.24
C CYS A 89 -6.14 1.38 16.94
N GLY A 90 -6.49 0.23 17.52
CA GLY A 90 -5.83 -1.05 17.27
C GLY A 90 -5.94 -1.48 15.81
N LYS A 91 -7.14 -1.37 15.22
CA LYS A 91 -7.37 -1.65 13.78
C LYS A 91 -6.55 -0.72 12.89
N LEU A 92 -6.54 0.59 13.19
CA LEU A 92 -5.78 1.56 12.41
C LEU A 92 -4.28 1.26 12.45
N LYS A 93 -3.76 0.88 13.62
CA LYS A 93 -2.36 0.47 13.76
C LYS A 93 -2.03 -0.76 12.89
N ASP A 94 -2.88 -1.78 12.91
CA ASP A 94 -2.69 -2.98 12.08
C ASP A 94 -2.73 -2.66 10.58
N VAL A 95 -3.62 -1.75 10.14
CA VAL A 95 -3.63 -1.24 8.75
C VAL A 95 -2.30 -0.59 8.40
N VAL A 96 -1.79 0.31 9.25
CA VAL A 96 -0.50 0.99 9.03
C VAL A 96 0.66 0.00 8.99
N ASP A 97 0.70 -0.98 9.88
CA ASP A 97 1.72 -2.03 9.89
C ASP A 97 1.68 -2.87 8.59
N LYS A 98 0.49 -3.19 8.08
CA LYS A 98 0.31 -3.85 6.78
C LYS A 98 0.77 -2.97 5.62
N MET A 99 0.47 -1.67 5.64
CA MET A 99 0.93 -0.71 4.62
C MET A 99 2.47 -0.60 4.62
N ALA A 100 3.10 -0.52 5.79
CA ALA A 100 4.56 -0.52 5.93
C ALA A 100 5.19 -1.80 5.34
N ASN A 101 4.55 -2.95 5.55
CA ASN A 101 4.97 -4.22 4.96
C ASN A 101 4.88 -4.23 3.42
N ILE A 102 3.88 -3.56 2.82
CA ILE A 102 3.79 -3.39 1.37
C ILE A 102 4.95 -2.53 0.85
N VAL A 103 5.22 -1.39 1.49
CA VAL A 103 6.33 -0.50 1.11
C VAL A 103 7.66 -1.25 1.17
N SER A 104 7.92 -2.00 2.24
CA SER A 104 9.16 -2.79 2.35
C SER A 104 9.31 -3.84 1.24
N LYS A 105 8.20 -4.42 0.76
CA LYS A 105 8.24 -5.34 -0.39
C LYS A 105 8.56 -4.61 -1.69
N MET A 106 7.89 -3.48 -1.93
CA MET A 106 8.12 -2.62 -3.08
C MET A 106 9.58 -2.13 -3.14
N GLU A 107 10.15 -1.69 -2.02
CA GLU A 107 11.56 -1.29 -1.92
C GLU A 107 12.53 -2.41 -2.33
N LYS A 108 12.27 -3.64 -1.87
CA LYS A 108 13.09 -4.82 -2.24
C LYS A 108 13.01 -5.10 -3.74
N MET A 109 11.86 -4.88 -4.36
CA MET A 109 11.69 -5.03 -5.80
C MET A 109 12.49 -3.98 -6.57
N VAL A 110 12.44 -2.70 -6.16
CA VAL A 110 13.28 -1.64 -6.76
C VAL A 110 14.77 -1.99 -6.66
N GLN A 111 15.23 -2.53 -5.53
CA GLN A 111 16.61 -2.97 -5.36
C GLN A 111 16.98 -4.14 -6.30
N ALA A 112 16.07 -5.11 -6.47
CA ALA A 112 16.28 -6.22 -7.39
C ALA A 112 16.37 -5.73 -8.85
N GLU A 113 15.47 -4.83 -9.25
CA GLU A 113 15.45 -4.19 -10.57
C GLU A 113 16.74 -3.39 -10.84
N ARG A 114 17.22 -2.62 -9.85
CA ARG A 114 18.51 -1.92 -9.93
C ARG A 114 19.66 -2.90 -10.17
N GLY A 115 19.68 -4.01 -9.43
CA GLY A 115 20.69 -5.06 -9.63
C GLY A 115 20.66 -5.67 -11.03
N ILE A 116 19.48 -5.81 -11.63
CA ILE A 116 19.35 -6.25 -13.03
C ILE A 116 19.93 -5.22 -13.99
N CYS A 117 19.66 -3.92 -13.80
CA CYS A 117 20.21 -2.85 -14.62
C CYS A 117 21.75 -2.79 -14.54
N GLU A 118 22.32 -2.93 -13.34
CA GLU A 118 23.77 -2.97 -13.13
C GLU A 118 24.40 -4.19 -13.81
N LEU A 119 23.75 -5.35 -13.71
CA LEU A 119 24.20 -6.58 -14.38
C LEU A 119 24.18 -6.44 -15.91
N GLU A 120 23.13 -5.83 -16.48
CA GLU A 120 23.07 -5.55 -17.91
C GLU A 120 24.17 -4.59 -18.37
N ALA A 121 24.41 -3.52 -17.61
CA ALA A 121 25.48 -2.57 -17.89
C ALA A 121 26.86 -3.24 -17.84
N PHE A 122 27.08 -4.16 -16.88
CA PHE A 122 28.31 -4.93 -16.78
C PHE A 122 28.50 -5.90 -17.97
N GLN A 123 27.44 -6.62 -18.38
CA GLN A 123 27.55 -7.63 -19.45
C GLN A 123 27.64 -7.04 -20.85
N PHE A 124 26.92 -5.96 -21.13
CA PHE A 124 26.76 -5.42 -22.49
C PHE A 124 27.35 -4.02 -22.67
N GLY A 125 27.87 -3.41 -21.60
CA GLY A 125 28.43 -2.06 -21.61
C GLY A 125 27.38 -0.98 -21.93
N GLU A 126 27.85 0.25 -22.14
CA GLU A 126 26.96 1.39 -22.43
C GLU A 126 26.16 1.25 -23.72
N LYS A 127 26.58 0.37 -24.65
CA LYS A 127 25.84 0.11 -25.89
C LYS A 127 24.55 -0.67 -25.64
N GLY A 128 24.49 -1.43 -24.53
CA GLY A 128 23.35 -2.28 -24.19
C GLY A 128 23.30 -3.56 -25.02
N ARG A 129 22.36 -4.45 -24.67
CA ARG A 129 22.22 -5.74 -25.35
C ARG A 129 21.77 -5.61 -26.82
N PRO A 130 22.23 -6.50 -27.74
CA PRO A 130 21.90 -6.41 -29.18
C PRO A 130 20.42 -6.61 -29.50
N GLU A 131 19.75 -7.51 -28.76
CA GLU A 131 18.31 -7.73 -28.80
C GLU A 131 17.72 -7.25 -27.48
N PRO A 132 16.53 -6.63 -27.35
CA PRO A 132 15.98 -6.16 -26.05
C PRO A 132 15.43 -7.25 -25.10
N LEU A 133 15.33 -6.97 -23.78
CA LEU A 133 14.68 -7.85 -22.77
C LEU A 133 13.20 -8.09 -23.03
N PHE A 134 12.54 -7.06 -23.52
CA PHE A 134 11.15 -7.11 -23.93
C PHE A 134 11.06 -6.59 -25.35
N HIS A 135 10.22 -7.21 -26.18
CA HIS A 135 10.01 -6.76 -27.56
C HIS A 135 9.45 -5.33 -27.66
N SER A 136 9.05 -4.73 -26.55
CA SER A 136 8.45 -3.40 -26.49
C SER A 136 9.43 -2.27 -26.15
N TRP A 137 10.48 -2.50 -25.34
CA TRP A 137 11.38 -1.41 -24.86
C TRP A 137 12.83 -1.91 -24.61
N PRO A 138 13.87 -1.12 -24.99
CA PRO A 138 15.25 -1.34 -24.53
C PRO A 138 15.40 -1.09 -23.03
N THR A 139 16.28 -1.82 -22.35
CA THR A 139 16.49 -1.72 -20.89
C THR A 139 16.87 -0.32 -20.41
N LYS A 140 17.48 0.50 -21.27
CA LYS A 140 17.80 1.91 -20.97
C LYS A 140 16.58 2.80 -20.72
N GLN A 141 15.38 2.33 -21.05
CA GLN A 141 14.11 3.04 -20.82
C GLN A 141 13.39 2.51 -19.57
N PHE A 142 13.93 1.50 -18.89
CA PHE A 142 13.39 0.98 -17.64
C PHE A 142 13.62 1.98 -16.50
N GLY A 143 12.56 2.38 -15.79
CA GLY A 143 12.65 3.28 -14.63
C GLY A 143 12.90 4.76 -14.95
N LYS A 144 12.83 5.19 -16.22
CA LYS A 144 12.76 6.63 -16.53
C LYS A 144 11.37 7.15 -16.23
N THR A 145 11.25 7.96 -15.19
CA THR A 145 10.13 8.88 -15.01
C THR A 145 10.35 10.08 -15.94
N ASP A 146 9.41 10.30 -16.86
CA ASP A 146 9.29 11.58 -17.58
C ASP A 146 8.95 12.73 -16.60
#